data_AF-A0A561WDW1-F1
#
_entry.id   AF-A0A561WDW1-F1
#
_cell.length_a   1.000
_cell.length_b   1.000
_cell.length_c   1.000
_cell.angle_alpha   90.00
_cell.angle_beta   90.00
_cell.angle_gamma   90.00
#
_symmetry.space_group_name_H-M   'P 1'
#
loop_
_entity.id
_entity.type
_entity.pdbx_description
1 polymer ?
#
loop_
_entity_poly.entity_id
_entity_poly.type
_entity_poly.pdbx_seq_one_letter_code
_entity_poly.pdbx_strand_id
1 'polypeptide(L)'
;MTGRTTVDVLSLEDFHQRMADRLAQAEAALKKLNTELQCRPPALGSFTDASSNARRYSEMQASYAEQVARLRRAVEASRTAAHTIMTNYRTTEARNAANAADIEAALNGVDEALNERGDRRV
;
A
#
# COMPACT_ATOMS: atom_id res chain seq x y z
N MET A 1 2.85 20.49 -15.36
CA MET A 1 3.59 19.31 -14.83
C MET A 1 2.66 18.31 -14.10
N THR A 2 1.34 18.47 -14.20
CA THR A 2 0.32 17.71 -13.45
C THR A 2 0.06 16.28 -13.96
N GLY A 3 0.26 16.03 -15.25
CA GLY A 3 -0.01 14.69 -15.82
C GLY A 3 0.86 13.57 -15.23
N ARG A 4 2.09 13.85 -14.80
CA ARG A 4 2.99 12.83 -14.25
C ARG A 4 2.60 12.45 -12.81
N THR A 5 2.25 13.43 -11.99
CA THR A 5 1.81 13.19 -10.60
C THR A 5 0.46 12.48 -10.53
N THR A 6 -0.48 12.77 -11.44
CA THR A 6 -1.75 12.03 -11.50
C THR A 6 -1.55 10.55 -11.86
N VAL A 7 -0.67 10.25 -12.82
CA VAL A 7 -0.38 8.86 -13.23
C VAL A 7 0.31 8.07 -12.12
N ASP A 8 1.22 8.70 -11.37
CA ASP A 8 1.91 8.05 -10.23
C ASP A 8 0.93 7.74 -9.08
N VAL A 9 -0.03 8.63 -8.78
CA VAL A 9 -1.05 8.39 -7.75
C VAL A 9 -2.00 7.25 -8.13
N LEU A 10 -2.47 7.20 -9.38
CA LEU A 10 -3.31 6.11 -9.87
C LEU A 10 -2.57 4.77 -9.85
N SER A 11 -1.29 4.77 -10.19
CA SER A 11 -0.45 3.56 -10.15
C SER A 11 -0.24 3.07 -8.72
N LEU A 12 -0.06 3.98 -7.76
CA LEU A 12 0.03 3.66 -6.33
C LEU A 12 -1.30 3.13 -5.77
N GLU A 13 -2.44 3.65 -6.23
CA GLU A 13 -3.77 3.17 -5.86
C GLU A 13 -4.01 1.73 -6.36
N ASP A 14 -3.71 1.43 -7.62
CA ASP A 14 -3.81 0.08 -8.17
C ASP A 14 -2.86 -0.88 -7.44
N PHE A 15 -1.61 -0.46 -7.19
CA PHE A 15 -0.67 -1.25 -6.40
C PHE A 15 -1.20 -1.53 -4.98
N HIS A 16 -1.76 -0.52 -4.32
CA HIS A 16 -2.34 -0.65 -2.98
C HIS A 16 -3.54 -1.63 -2.96
N GLN A 17 -4.40 -1.60 -3.99
CA GLN A 17 -5.51 -2.55 -4.11
C GLN A 17 -5.03 -3.98 -4.34
N ARG A 18 -4.09 -4.19 -5.27
CA ARG A 18 -3.50 -5.52 -5.52
C ARG A 18 -2.81 -6.09 -4.27
N MET A 19 -2.18 -5.25 -3.46
CA MET A 19 -1.61 -5.67 -2.17
C MET A 19 -2.69 -6.08 -1.16
N ALA A 20 -3.87 -5.47 -1.17
CA ALA A 20 -4.98 -5.88 -0.31
C ALA A 20 -5.46 -7.31 -0.66
N ASP A 21 -5.59 -7.62 -1.94
CA ASP A 21 -5.96 -8.98 -2.38
C ASP A 21 -4.90 -10.02 -1.97
N ARG A 22 -3.61 -9.67 -2.11
CA ARG A 22 -2.52 -10.56 -1.69
C ARG A 22 -2.44 -10.72 -0.18
N LEU A 23 -2.79 -9.69 0.59
CA LEU A 23 -2.91 -9.79 2.04
C LEU A 23 -4.01 -10.77 2.43
N ALA A 24 -5.19 -10.66 1.83
CA ALA A 24 -6.31 -11.57 2.09
C ALA A 24 -5.96 -13.03 1.76
N GLN A 25 -5.22 -13.27 0.68
CA GLN A 25 -4.74 -14.61 0.32
C GLN A 25 -3.72 -15.16 1.34
N ALA A 26 -2.78 -14.33 1.81
CA ALA A 26 -1.83 -14.73 2.84
C ALA A 26 -2.52 -15.04 4.17
N GLU A 27 -3.52 -14.26 4.55
CA GLU A 27 -4.34 -14.50 5.73
C GLU A 27 -5.16 -15.79 5.64
N ALA A 28 -5.76 -16.06 4.48
CA ALA A 28 -6.47 -17.32 4.24
C ALA A 28 -5.53 -18.53 4.33
N ALA A 29 -4.33 -18.43 3.76
CA ALA A 29 -3.32 -19.48 3.83
C ALA A 29 -2.83 -19.71 5.27
N LEU A 30 -2.57 -18.65 6.03
CA LEU A 30 -2.21 -18.74 7.45
C LEU A 30 -3.33 -19.38 8.27
N LYS A 31 -4.58 -18.96 8.04
CA LYS A 31 -5.74 -19.55 8.71
C LYS A 31 -5.76 -21.05 8.45
N LYS A 32 -5.68 -21.48 7.19
CA LYS A 32 -5.65 -22.91 6.84
C LYS A 32 -4.52 -23.67 7.53
N LEU A 33 -3.30 -23.14 7.49
CA LEU A 33 -2.14 -23.75 8.14
C LEU A 33 -2.33 -23.87 9.65
N ASN A 34 -2.88 -22.85 10.30
CA ASN A 34 -3.01 -22.79 11.75
C ASN A 34 -4.32 -23.37 12.31
N THR A 35 -5.37 -23.55 11.53
CA THR A 35 -6.65 -24.07 12.03
C THR A 35 -7.00 -25.44 11.48
N GLU A 36 -6.75 -25.69 10.20
CA GLU A 36 -7.16 -26.93 9.56
C GLU A 36 -6.08 -28.01 9.64
N LEU A 37 -4.80 -27.59 9.62
CA LEU A 37 -3.64 -28.48 9.57
C LEU A 37 -2.84 -28.52 10.87
N GLN A 38 -3.09 -27.60 11.80
CA GLN A 38 -2.45 -27.58 13.10
C GLN A 38 -2.89 -28.79 13.94
N CYS A 39 -1.92 -29.44 14.60
CA CYS A 39 -2.16 -30.58 15.49
C CYS A 39 -2.87 -31.79 14.84
N ARG A 40 -2.90 -31.84 13.50
CA ARG A 40 -3.43 -32.98 12.73
C ARG A 40 -2.31 -33.58 11.88
N PRO A 41 -1.29 -34.20 12.50
CA PRO A 41 -0.37 -35.01 11.74
C PRO A 41 -1.16 -36.12 11.01
N PRO A 42 -0.76 -36.49 9.79
CA PRO A 42 -1.43 -37.56 9.07
C PRO A 42 -1.37 -38.85 9.90
N ALA A 43 -2.50 -39.57 9.99
CA ALA A 43 -2.63 -40.81 10.74
C ALA A 43 -1.95 -41.96 9.98
N LEU A 44 -0.62 -41.96 9.95
CA LEU A 44 0.19 -42.92 9.19
C LEU A 44 0.44 -44.24 9.95
N GLY A 45 -0.17 -44.43 11.13
CA GLY A 45 0.05 -45.58 12.02
C GLY A 45 1.15 -45.34 13.07
N SER A 46 1.53 -46.39 13.80
CA SER A 46 2.49 -46.32 14.93
C SER A 46 3.89 -46.84 14.62
N PHE A 47 4.14 -47.29 13.39
CA PHE A 47 5.47 -47.70 12.95
C PHE A 47 6.47 -46.54 13.06
N THR A 48 7.75 -46.84 13.27
CA THR A 48 8.80 -45.84 13.42
C THR A 48 8.89 -44.87 12.23
N ASP A 49 8.68 -45.37 11.01
CA ASP A 49 8.63 -44.51 9.81
C ASP A 49 7.39 -43.59 9.80
N ALA A 50 6.25 -44.09 10.26
CA ALA A 50 5.02 -43.32 10.36
C ALA A 50 5.15 -42.14 11.35
N SER A 51 5.74 -42.38 12.52
CA SER A 51 5.97 -41.32 13.52
C SER A 51 7.03 -40.30 13.05
N SER A 52 8.07 -40.75 12.35
CA SER A 52 9.07 -39.89 11.71
C SER A 52 8.44 -38.98 10.64
N ASN A 53 7.60 -39.53 9.77
CA ASN A 53 6.91 -38.76 8.72
C ASN A 53 5.86 -37.80 9.30
N ALA A 54 5.12 -38.20 10.34
CA ALA A 54 4.19 -37.32 11.05
C ALA A 54 4.91 -36.11 11.67
N ARG A 55 6.12 -36.32 12.20
CA ARG A 55 6.97 -35.24 12.74
C ARG A 55 7.46 -34.31 11.62
N ARG A 56 8.00 -34.86 10.53
CA ARG A 56 8.44 -34.08 9.36
C ARG A 56 7.31 -33.22 8.77
N TYR A 57 6.09 -33.77 8.69
CA TYR A 57 4.92 -33.02 8.25
C TYR A 57 4.65 -31.80 9.16
N SER A 58 4.73 -31.99 10.47
CA SER A 58 4.50 -30.91 11.46
C SER A 58 5.59 -29.83 11.37
N GLU A 59 6.85 -30.23 11.21
CA GLU A 59 7.98 -29.31 11.00
C GLU A 59 7.80 -28.50 9.69
N MET A 60 7.36 -29.15 8.62
CA MET A 60 7.10 -28.51 7.34
C MET A 60 5.91 -27.53 7.43
N GLN A 61 4.82 -27.92 8.10
CA GLN A 61 3.67 -27.05 8.35
C GLN A 61 4.09 -25.79 9.12
N ALA A 62 4.91 -25.94 10.18
CA ALA A 62 5.39 -24.82 10.97
C ALA A 62 6.29 -23.88 10.15
N SER A 63 7.17 -24.43 9.31
CA SER A 63 8.02 -23.64 8.41
C SER A 63 7.18 -22.82 7.42
N TYR A 64 6.18 -23.42 6.79
CA TYR A 64 5.28 -22.69 5.89
C TYR A 64 4.47 -21.63 6.61
N ALA A 65 3.96 -21.90 7.81
CA ALA A 65 3.25 -20.90 8.60
C ALA A 65 4.13 -19.67 8.89
N GLU A 66 5.40 -19.87 9.24
CA GLU A 66 6.34 -18.78 9.47
C GLU A 66 6.63 -17.97 8.19
N GLN A 67 6.81 -18.65 7.05
CA GLN A 67 7.04 -18.00 5.76
C GLN A 67 5.84 -17.14 5.33
N VAL A 68 4.62 -17.67 5.43
CA VAL A 68 3.41 -16.89 5.10
C VAL A 68 3.20 -15.74 6.09
N ALA A 69 3.54 -15.92 7.37
CA ALA A 69 3.51 -14.82 8.35
C ALA A 69 4.50 -13.70 8.05
N ARG A 70 5.68 -14.03 7.51
CA ARG A 70 6.64 -13.04 7.00
C ARG A 70 6.10 -12.31 5.78
N LEU A 71 5.51 -13.03 4.83
CA LEU A 71 4.88 -12.44 3.66
C LEU A 71 3.75 -11.47 4.04
N ARG A 72 2.85 -11.87 4.95
CA ARG A 72 1.75 -11.01 5.45
C ARG A 72 2.29 -9.67 5.96
N ARG A 73 3.32 -9.71 6.82
CA ARG A 73 3.96 -8.51 7.37
C ARG A 73 4.57 -7.62 6.29
N ALA A 74 5.24 -8.20 5.30
CA ALA A 74 5.85 -7.44 4.21
C ALA A 74 4.80 -6.74 3.32
N VAL A 75 3.69 -7.43 3.02
CA VAL A 75 2.57 -6.87 2.25
C VAL A 75 1.88 -5.73 3.04
N GLU A 76 1.65 -5.93 4.34
CA GLU A 76 1.07 -4.91 5.23
C GLU A 76 1.95 -3.65 5.33
N ALA A 77 3.27 -3.83 5.47
CA ALA A 77 4.22 -2.72 5.46
C ALA A 77 4.23 -1.98 4.12
N SER A 78 4.23 -2.70 3.00
CA SER A 78 4.21 -2.11 1.66
C SER A 78 2.93 -1.31 1.42
N ARG A 79 1.78 -1.82 1.87
CA ARG A 79 0.49 -1.14 1.79
C ARG A 79 0.47 0.15 2.62
N THR A 80 1.01 0.09 3.83
CA THR A 80 1.15 1.25 4.71
C THR A 80 2.03 2.32 4.07
N ALA A 81 3.18 1.94 3.53
CA ALA A 81 4.09 2.86 2.84
C ALA A 81 3.43 3.51 1.61
N ALA A 82 2.74 2.73 0.78
CA ALA A 82 2.00 3.25 -0.37
C ALA A 82 0.92 4.27 0.06
N HIS A 83 0.16 3.97 1.12
CA HIS A 83 -0.84 4.88 1.66
C HIS A 83 -0.23 6.20 2.18
N THR A 84 0.90 6.13 2.89
CA THR A 84 1.65 7.31 3.33
C THR A 84 2.11 8.15 2.14
N ILE A 85 2.68 7.52 1.11
CA ILE A 85 3.14 8.22 -0.10
C ILE A 85 1.97 8.92 -0.79
N MET A 86 0.85 8.22 -1.01
CA MET A 86 -0.37 8.81 -1.59
C MET A 86 -0.87 10.02 -0.80
N THR A 87 -0.89 9.92 0.54
CA THR A 87 -1.33 11.01 1.42
C THR A 87 -0.42 12.23 1.31
N ASN A 88 0.89 12.01 1.31
CA ASN A 88 1.87 13.09 1.12
C ASN A 88 1.71 13.75 -0.25
N TYR A 89 1.56 12.98 -1.32
CA TYR A 89 1.33 13.52 -2.66
C TYR A 89 0.08 14.40 -2.73
N ARG A 90 -1.06 13.91 -2.23
CA ARG A 90 -2.31 14.68 -2.21
C ARG A 90 -2.18 15.98 -1.43
N THR A 91 -1.48 15.95 -0.30
CA THR A 91 -1.28 17.13 0.55
C THR A 91 -0.34 18.15 -0.09
N THR A 92 0.74 17.68 -0.73
CA THR A 92 1.68 18.55 -1.46
C THR A 92 1.02 19.18 -2.69
N GLU A 93 0.27 18.42 -3.48
CA GLU A 93 -0.48 18.96 -4.62
C GLU A 93 -1.53 19.99 -4.16
N ALA A 94 -2.29 19.72 -3.09
CA ALA A 94 -3.23 20.67 -2.54
C ALA A 94 -2.56 21.98 -2.08
N ARG A 95 -1.39 21.88 -1.46
CA ARG A 95 -0.60 23.05 -1.04
C ARG A 95 -0.07 23.85 -2.23
N ASN A 96 0.41 23.15 -3.27
CA ASN A 96 0.89 23.81 -4.49
C ASN A 96 -0.25 24.50 -5.24
N ALA A 97 -1.43 23.90 -5.29
CA ALA A 97 -2.62 24.51 -5.88
C ALA A 97 -3.06 25.77 -5.13
N ALA A 98 -3.07 25.73 -3.79
CA ALA A 98 -3.38 26.91 -2.97
C ALA A 98 -2.37 28.04 -3.19
N ASN A 99 -1.06 27.74 -3.15
CA ASN A 99 -0.02 28.74 -3.41
C ASN A 99 -0.11 29.31 -4.84
N ALA A 100 -0.44 28.50 -5.84
CA ALA A 100 -0.60 28.98 -7.21
C ALA A 100 -1.79 29.94 -7.34
N ALA A 101 -2.91 29.65 -6.67
CA ALA A 101 -4.06 30.55 -6.62
C ALA A 101 -3.72 31.88 -5.91
N ASP A 102 -2.95 31.83 -4.83
CA ASP A 102 -2.48 33.03 -4.12
C ASP A 102 -1.54 33.89 -5.00
N ILE A 103 -0.64 33.24 -5.75
CA ILE A 103 0.25 33.91 -6.71
C ILE A 103 -0.58 34.53 -7.85
N GLU A 104 -1.53 33.80 -8.41
CA GLU A 104 -2.41 34.28 -9.48
C GLU A 104 -3.26 35.48 -9.01
N ALA A 105 -3.82 35.43 -7.80
CA ALA A 105 -4.54 36.55 -7.20
C ALA A 105 -3.64 37.78 -7.00
N ALA A 106 -2.40 37.57 -6.53
CA ALA A 106 -1.44 38.65 -6.36
C ALA A 106 -1.01 39.28 -7.70
N LEU A 107 -0.84 38.46 -8.75
CA LEU A 107 -0.47 38.94 -10.08
C LEU A 107 -1.62 39.68 -10.79
N ASN A 108 -2.85 39.20 -10.66
CA ASN A 108 -4.03 39.89 -11.22
C ASN A 108 -4.21 41.30 -10.62
N GLY A 109 -3.95 41.47 -9.32
CA GLY A 109 -3.97 42.80 -8.69
C GLY A 109 -2.88 43.75 -9.21
N VAL A 110 -1.77 43.23 -9.73
CA VAL A 110 -0.72 44.04 -10.36
C VAL A 110 -1.13 44.48 -11.77
N ASP A 111 -1.76 43.61 -12.56
CA ASP A 111 -2.28 43.98 -13.88
C ASP A 111 -3.39 45.02 -13.78
N GLU A 112 -4.26 44.92 -12.79
CA GLU A 112 -5.32 45.91 -12.52
C GLU A 112 -4.72 47.27 -12.14
N ALA A 113 -3.71 47.29 -11.28
CA ALA A 113 -2.99 48.52 -10.90
C ALA A 113 -2.18 49.14 -12.06
N LEU A 114 -1.69 48.32 -12.99
CA LEU A 114 -0.98 48.79 -14.19
C LEU A 114 -1.95 49.39 -15.22
N ASN A 115 -3.15 48.82 -15.38
CA ASN A 115 -4.18 49.33 -16.28
C ASN A 115 -4.79 50.65 -15.77
N GLU A 116 -5.06 50.80 -14.46
CA GLU A 116 -5.56 52.06 -13.88
C GLU A 116 -4.60 53.24 -14.05
N ARG A 117 -3.28 52.97 -14.12
CA ARG A 117 -2.26 54.01 -14.31
C ARG A 117 -2.10 54.42 -15.78
N GLY A 118 -2.55 53.58 -16.71
CA GLY A 118 -2.61 53.88 -18.15
C GLY A 118 -3.74 54.85 -18.51
N ASP A 119 -4.91 54.69 -17.89
CA ASP A 119 -6.10 55.53 -18.16
C ASP A 119 -6.04 56.92 -17.50
N ARG A 120 -5.16 57.13 -16.51
CA ARG A 120 -5.00 58.42 -15.81
C ARG A 120 -4.05 59.40 -16.54
N ARG A 121 -3.71 59.14 -17.81
CA ARG A 121 -2.96 60.03 -18.70
C ARG A 121 -3.84 60.45 -19.89
N VAL A 122 -4.75 61.40 -19.64
CA VAL A 122 -5.36 62.24 -20.68
C VAL A 122 -5.52 63.65 -20.12
#